data_AF-A0A6V7KXB6-F1
#
_entry.id   AF-A0A6V7KXB6-F1
#
_cell.length_a   1.000
_cell.length_b   1.000
_cell.length_c   1.000
_cell.angle_alpha   90.00
_cell.angle_beta   90.00
_cell.angle_gamma   90.00
#
_symmetry.space_group_name_H-M   'P 1'
#
loop_
_entity.id
_entity.type
_entity.pdbx_description
1 polymer ?
#
loop_
_entity_poly.entity_id
_entity_poly.type
_entity_poly.pdbx_seq_one_letter_code
_entity_poly.pdbx_strand_id
1 'polypeptide(L)'
;EFLGQAWMKTDKATRAPHIILMTKRFNEVSTLVVSEIVRRSHMSSRVAAIEKWTAVADICRVLHNYNGVLQICAAFTNSSVYRLKKTWEKVSKT
;
A
#
# COMPACT_ATOMS: atom_id res chain seq x y z
N GLU A 1 -10.08 -20.40 -10.33
CA GLU A 1 -9.06 -19.32 -10.24
C GLU A 1 -7.73 -19.79 -9.65
N PHE A 2 -7.71 -20.55 -8.54
CA PHE A 2 -6.45 -20.92 -7.88
C PHE A 2 -5.76 -22.18 -8.44
N LEU A 3 -6.50 -23.17 -8.92
CA LEU A 3 -5.92 -24.42 -9.43
C LEU A 3 -5.01 -24.20 -10.65
N GLY A 4 -3.88 -24.89 -10.68
CA GLY A 4 -2.90 -24.80 -11.76
C GLY A 4 -2.28 -23.41 -11.94
N GLN A 5 -2.33 -22.57 -10.90
CA GLN A 5 -1.84 -21.19 -10.92
C GLN A 5 -2.44 -20.39 -12.07
N ALA A 6 -3.77 -20.51 -12.29
CA ALA A 6 -4.43 -19.94 -13.46
C ALA A 6 -4.21 -18.41 -13.61
N TRP A 7 -4.02 -17.68 -12.51
CA TRP A 7 -3.71 -16.25 -12.52
C TRP A 7 -2.34 -15.91 -13.15
N MET A 8 -1.45 -16.89 -13.31
CA MET A 8 -0.14 -16.72 -13.94
C MET A 8 -0.14 -17.08 -15.43
N LYS A 9 -1.25 -17.61 -15.98
CA LYS A 9 -1.34 -18.06 -17.38
C LYS A 9 -1.77 -16.92 -18.31
N THR A 10 -1.64 -17.13 -19.62
CA THR A 10 -1.97 -16.11 -20.64
C THR A 10 -3.47 -15.79 -20.66
N ASP A 11 -4.32 -16.76 -20.35
CA ASP A 11 -5.78 -16.66 -20.27
C ASP A 11 -6.30 -16.31 -18.85
N LYS A 12 -5.42 -15.75 -18.01
CA LYS A 12 -5.72 -15.35 -16.61
C LYS A 12 -6.94 -14.44 -16.45
N ALA A 13 -7.21 -13.57 -17.44
CA ALA A 13 -8.35 -12.66 -17.39
C ALA A 13 -9.70 -13.40 -17.37
N THR A 14 -9.77 -14.54 -18.06
CA THR A 14 -10.97 -15.38 -18.11
C THR A 14 -10.99 -16.42 -16.98
N ARG A 15 -9.83 -16.99 -16.64
CA ARG A 15 -9.74 -18.11 -15.67
C ARG A 15 -9.58 -17.71 -14.22
N ALA A 16 -9.12 -16.50 -13.95
CA ALA A 16 -8.91 -15.96 -12.61
C ALA A 16 -9.30 -14.48 -12.47
N PRO A 17 -10.49 -14.05 -12.97
CA PRO A 17 -10.87 -12.64 -12.97
C PRO A 17 -10.86 -11.99 -11.58
N HIS A 18 -11.27 -12.70 -10.52
CA HIS A 18 -11.34 -12.12 -9.18
C HIS A 18 -9.96 -11.99 -8.52
N ILE A 19 -9.06 -12.96 -8.72
CA ILE A 19 -7.65 -12.82 -8.28
C ILE A 19 -6.98 -11.62 -8.98
N ILE A 20 -7.22 -11.44 -10.28
CA ILE A 20 -6.70 -10.29 -11.03
C ILE A 20 -7.29 -8.98 -10.50
N LEU A 21 -8.59 -8.93 -10.23
CA LEU A 21 -9.23 -7.75 -9.66
C LEU A 21 -8.69 -7.42 -8.27
N MET A 22 -8.52 -8.41 -7.39
CA MET A 22 -7.95 -8.22 -6.06
C MET A 22 -6.50 -7.72 -6.12
N THR A 23 -5.70 -8.27 -7.04
CA THR A 23 -4.32 -7.83 -7.28
C THR A 23 -4.27 -6.39 -7.81
N LYS A 24 -5.15 -6.04 -8.74
CA LYS A 24 -5.29 -4.66 -9.23
C LYS A 24 -5.64 -3.71 -8.08
N ARG A 25 -6.62 -4.09 -7.25
CA ARG A 25 -7.03 -3.29 -6.09
C ARG A 25 -5.88 -3.08 -5.10
N PHE A 26 -5.06 -4.11 -4.84
CA PHE A 26 -3.87 -3.99 -4.00
C PHE A 26 -2.94 -2.89 -4.52
N ASN A 27 -2.61 -2.92 -5.80
CA ASN A 27 -1.71 -1.96 -6.44
C ASN A 27 -2.28 -0.54 -6.47
N GLU A 28 -3.59 -0.40 -6.72
CA GLU A 28 -4.28 0.89 -6.68
C GLU A 28 -4.24 1.53 -5.29
N VAL A 29 -4.53 0.75 -4.24
CA VAL A 29 -4.48 1.27 -2.86
C VAL A 29 -3.05 1.66 -2.49
N SER A 30 -2.06 0.82 -2.80
CA SER A 30 -0.66 1.16 -2.53
C SER A 30 -0.23 2.43 -3.27
N THR A 31 -0.62 2.57 -4.54
CA THR A 31 -0.33 3.76 -5.36
C THR A 31 -1.04 5.00 -4.82
N LEU A 32 -2.28 4.88 -4.34
CA LEU A 32 -3.01 5.97 -3.70
C LEU A 32 -2.22 6.50 -2.49
N VAL A 33 -1.79 5.61 -1.59
CA VAL A 33 -1.01 5.96 -0.39
C VAL A 33 0.30 6.64 -0.77
N VAL A 34 1.05 6.07 -1.74
CA VAL A 34 2.27 6.70 -2.28
C VAL A 34 1.96 8.12 -2.77
N SER A 35 0.91 8.28 -3.57
CA SER A 35 0.53 9.56 -4.17
C SER A 35 0.17 10.62 -3.12
N GLU A 36 -0.55 10.23 -2.07
CA GLU A 36 -0.95 11.11 -0.96
C GLU A 36 0.26 11.65 -0.18
N ILE A 37 1.34 10.86 -0.10
CA ILE A 37 2.57 11.27 0.57
C ILE A 37 3.41 12.15 -0.36
N VAL A 38 3.70 11.70 -1.57
CA VAL A 38 4.67 12.38 -2.45
C VAL A 38 4.16 13.69 -3.06
N ARG A 39 2.84 13.88 -3.18
CA ARG A 39 2.24 15.14 -3.66
C ARG A 39 2.35 16.29 -2.66
N ARG A 40 2.70 16.01 -1.39
CA ARG A 40 2.80 17.05 -0.35
C ARG A 40 4.18 17.70 -0.37
N SER A 41 4.20 18.99 -0.68
CA SER A 41 5.41 19.82 -0.77
C SER A 41 6.09 20.00 0.60
N HIS A 42 5.31 20.32 1.64
CA HIS A 42 5.84 20.55 2.98
C HIS A 42 6.14 19.24 3.72
N MET A 43 7.30 19.19 4.38
CA MET A 43 7.74 18.01 5.14
C MET A 43 6.80 17.66 6.28
N SER A 44 6.31 18.65 7.04
CA SER A 44 5.33 18.46 8.11
C SER A 44 4.06 17.78 7.60
N SER A 45 3.57 18.19 6.42
CA SER A 45 2.40 17.56 5.79
C SER A 45 2.67 16.12 5.36
N ARG A 46 3.89 15.78 4.92
CA ARG A 46 4.27 14.39 4.61
C ARG A 46 4.34 13.53 5.86
N VAL A 47 4.91 14.04 6.95
CA VAL A 47 4.96 13.35 8.25
C VAL A 47 3.53 13.03 8.70
N ALA A 48 2.64 14.02 8.72
CA ALA A 48 1.25 13.82 9.10
C ALA A 48 0.51 12.80 8.21
N ALA A 49 0.82 12.76 6.90
CA ALA A 49 0.24 11.78 6.00
C ALA A 49 0.74 10.36 6.30
N ILE A 50 2.04 10.18 6.58
CA ILE A 50 2.60 8.89 6.98
C ILE A 50 1.98 8.42 8.28
N GLU A 51 1.91 9.26 9.31
CA GLU A 51 1.31 8.93 10.61
C GLU A 51 -0.17 8.55 10.49
N LYS A 52 -0.92 9.27 9.66
CA LYS A 52 -2.31 8.92 9.36
C LYS A 52 -2.42 7.53 8.72
N TRP A 53 -1.59 7.23 7.73
CA TRP A 53 -1.61 5.90 7.09
C TRP A 53 -1.12 4.79 8.00
N THR A 54 -0.19 5.07 8.92
CA THR A 54 0.20 4.14 9.99
C THR A 54 -0.99 3.81 10.90
N ALA A 55 -1.77 4.82 11.31
CA ALA A 55 -2.99 4.60 12.10
C ALA A 55 -4.03 3.75 11.33
N VAL A 56 -4.21 4.00 10.02
CA VAL A 56 -5.10 3.18 9.19
C VAL A 56 -4.60 1.73 9.08
N ALA A 57 -3.28 1.52 9.00
CA ALA A 57 -2.70 0.18 9.00
C ALA A 57 -2.96 -0.54 10.33
N ASP A 58 -2.86 0.16 11.46
CA ASP A 58 -3.18 -0.44 12.76
C ASP A 58 -4.67 -0.81 12.88
N ILE A 59 -5.58 0.05 12.41
CA ILE A 59 -7.01 -0.28 12.33
C ILE A 59 -7.23 -1.52 11.44
N CYS A 60 -6.57 -1.59 10.28
CA CYS A 60 -6.63 -2.76 9.40
C CYS A 60 -6.15 -4.03 10.11
N ARG A 61 -5.10 -3.95 10.93
CA ARG A 61 -4.59 -5.06 11.74
C ARG A 61 -5.61 -5.50 12.79
N VAL A 62 -6.24 -4.56 13.50
CA VAL A 62 -7.28 -4.84 14.52
C VAL A 62 -8.50 -5.50 13.88
N LEU A 63 -8.88 -5.09 12.67
CA LEU A 63 -9.98 -5.70 11.91
C LEU A 63 -9.60 -7.02 11.22
N HIS A 64 -8.40 -7.55 11.45
CA HIS A 64 -7.85 -8.73 10.76
C HIS A 64 -7.82 -8.59 9.22
N ASN A 65 -7.82 -7.36 8.70
CA ASN A 65 -7.62 -7.06 7.29
C ASN A 65 -6.11 -6.94 7.00
N TYR A 66 -5.41 -8.08 6.99
CA TYR A 66 -3.98 -8.14 6.74
C TYR A 66 -3.61 -7.68 5.32
N ASN A 67 -4.50 -7.83 4.34
CA ASN A 67 -4.29 -7.33 2.99
C ASN A 67 -4.16 -5.78 2.99
N GLY A 68 -5.01 -5.09 3.76
CA GLY A 68 -4.93 -3.64 3.95
C GLY A 68 -3.62 -3.20 4.62
N VAL A 69 -3.16 -3.94 5.64
CA VAL A 69 -1.85 -3.71 6.27
C VAL A 69 -0.73 -3.78 5.23
N LEU A 70 -0.72 -4.85 4.41
CA LEU A 70 0.30 -5.06 3.40
C LEU A 70 0.28 -4.01 2.27
N GLN A 71 -0.91 -3.53 1.87
CA GLN A 71 -1.03 -2.45 0.89
C GLN A 71 -0.33 -1.16 1.35
N ILE A 72 -0.48 -0.82 2.64
CA ILE A 72 0.13 0.37 3.24
C ILE A 72 1.64 0.16 3.44
N CYS A 73 2.06 -1.01 3.94
CA CYS A 73 3.48 -1.36 4.06
C CYS A 73 4.20 -1.30 2.70
N ALA A 74 3.58 -1.82 1.64
CA ALA A 74 4.10 -1.75 0.28
C ALA A 74 4.25 -0.30 -0.22
N ALA A 75 3.35 0.59 0.19
CA ALA A 75 3.46 2.01 -0.13
C ALA A 75 4.64 2.69 0.60
N PHE A 76 4.89 2.32 1.86
CA PHE A 76 6.01 2.85 2.65
C PHE A 76 7.38 2.37 2.14
N THR A 77 7.45 1.13 1.65
CA THR A 77 8.68 0.57 1.04
C THR A 77 8.84 0.91 -0.43
N ASN A 78 7.83 1.51 -1.07
CA ASN A 78 7.95 2.04 -2.43
C ASN A 78 9.12 3.03 -2.50
N SER A 79 9.95 2.92 -3.54
CA SER A 79 11.16 3.74 -3.71
C SER A 79 10.91 5.24 -3.62
N SER A 80 9.70 5.71 -3.99
CA SER A 80 9.34 7.11 -3.92
C SER A 80 9.06 7.64 -2.53
N VAL A 81 8.61 6.78 -1.62
CA VAL A 81 8.40 7.13 -0.22
C VAL A 81 9.65 6.79 0.61
N TYR A 82 10.25 5.63 0.38
CA TYR A 82 11.42 5.14 1.14
C TYR A 82 12.65 6.07 1.06
N ARG A 83 12.82 6.78 -0.06
CA ARG A 83 13.92 7.74 -0.24
C ARG A 83 13.80 9.03 0.58
N LEU A 84 12.64 9.32 1.18
CA LEU A 84 12.36 10.57 1.89
C LEU A 84 12.99 10.59 3.30
N LYS A 85 14.32 10.42 3.41
CA LYS A 85 15.03 10.20 4.69
C LYS A 85 14.73 11.26 5.75
N LYS A 86 14.81 12.55 5.40
CA LYS A 86 14.48 13.66 6.31
C LYS A 86 13.03 13.64 6.82
N THR A 87 12.10 13.10 6.02
CA THR A 87 10.70 12.96 6.46
C THR A 87 10.59 11.82 7.46
N TRP A 88 11.18 10.66 7.16
CA TRP A 88 11.20 9.50 8.06
C TRP A 88 11.87 9.78 9.41
N GLU A 89 12.92 10.60 9.45
CA GLU A 89 13.57 11.04 10.69
C GLU A 89 12.63 11.82 11.63
N LYS A 90 11.56 12.41 11.09
CA LYS A 90 10.59 13.23 11.83
C LYS A 90 9.30 12.49 12.19
N VAL A 91 9.09 11.29 11.68
CA VAL A 91 7.93 10.45 12.02
C VAL A 91 8.13 9.88 13.42
N SER A 92 7.07 9.91 14.26
CA SER A 92 7.10 9.29 15.59
C SER A 92 7.49 7.81 15.52
N LYS A 93 8.33 7.35 16.45
CA LYS A 93 8.72 5.93 16.62
C LYS A 93 7.96 5.23 17.75
N THR A 94 7.07 5.96 18.40
CA THR A 94 6.19 5.50 19.48
C THR A 94 4.85 5.11 18.89
#